data_AF-A0A2Z5K670-F1
#
_entry.id   AF-A0A2Z5K670-F1
#
_cell.length_a   1.000
_cell.length_b   1.000
_cell.length_c   1.000
_cell.angle_alpha   90.00
_cell.angle_beta   90.00
_cell.angle_gamma   90.00
#
_symmetry.space_group_name_H-M   'P 1'
#
loop_
_entity.id
_entity.type
_entity.pdbx_description
1 polymer ?
#
loop_
_entity_poly.entity_id
_entity_poly.type
_entity_poly.pdbx_seq_one_letter_code
_entity_poly.pdbx_strand_id
1 'polypeptide(L)'
;MARHDSPKKPTARRALAVLATAGAALGAGTATAAADAESVLGVVNTRPTSLGRIDPQSGLQATTGTLGYVTGPVAGLKPNPLAGTGVDPLDNGVGTQLADFKPMTSQALTGPVAQAQSIAGIPVVGQAAGLLSQQ
;
A
#
# COMPACT_ATOMS: atom_id res chain seq x y z
N MET A 1 -25.73 -19.13 -45.01
CA MET A 1 -24.61 -18.16 -44.98
C MET A 1 -24.81 -17.26 -43.76
N ALA A 2 -24.25 -17.59 -42.60
CA ALA A 2 -22.87 -17.27 -42.19
C ALA A 2 -22.56 -15.77 -42.27
N ARG A 3 -22.70 -15.04 -41.15
CA ARG A 3 -21.54 -14.49 -40.41
C ARG A 3 -21.93 -13.70 -39.14
N HIS A 4 -21.54 -14.31 -38.03
CA HIS A 4 -21.13 -13.78 -36.73
C HIS A 4 -21.13 -12.26 -36.51
N ASP A 5 -22.02 -11.80 -35.62
CA ASP A 5 -21.78 -10.60 -34.83
C ASP A 5 -20.81 -10.94 -33.70
N SER A 6 -19.56 -10.51 -33.83
CA SER A 6 -18.56 -10.60 -32.77
C SER A 6 -18.58 -9.31 -31.96
N PRO A 7 -18.86 -9.33 -30.64
CA PRO A 7 -18.71 -8.13 -29.81
C PRO A 7 -17.21 -7.83 -29.66
N LYS A 8 -16.70 -6.93 -30.49
CA LYS A 8 -15.35 -6.37 -30.31
C LYS A 8 -15.41 -5.46 -29.08
N LYS A 9 -14.96 -5.96 -27.93
CA LYS A 9 -14.70 -5.18 -26.71
C LYS A 9 -13.21 -4.80 -26.66
N PRO A 10 -12.74 -3.82 -27.48
CA PRO A 10 -11.33 -3.44 -27.53
C PRO A 10 -10.82 -2.86 -26.20
N THR A 11 -11.72 -2.27 -25.41
CA THR A 11 -11.43 -1.71 -24.08
C THR A 11 -11.12 -2.78 -23.04
N ALA A 12 -11.80 -3.92 -23.04
CA ALA A 12 -11.50 -5.04 -22.14
C ALA A 12 -10.12 -5.67 -22.45
N ARG A 13 -9.77 -5.77 -23.75
CA ARG A 13 -8.44 -6.22 -24.18
C ARG A 13 -7.33 -5.24 -23.81
N ARG A 14 -7.58 -3.93 -23.93
CA ARG A 14 -6.63 -2.89 -23.53
C ARG A 14 -6.45 -2.83 -22.02
N ALA A 15 -7.52 -3.01 -21.25
CA ALA A 15 -7.43 -3.09 -19.79
C ALA A 15 -6.61 -4.30 -19.32
N LEU A 16 -6.80 -5.47 -19.95
CA LEU A 16 -5.98 -6.66 -19.68
C LEU A 16 -4.52 -6.47 -20.09
N ALA A 17 -4.24 -5.76 -21.18
CA ALA A 17 -2.88 -5.44 -21.59
C ALA A 17 -2.17 -4.47 -20.62
N VAL A 18 -2.88 -3.47 -20.11
CA VAL A 18 -2.35 -2.53 -19.10
C VAL A 18 -2.16 -3.23 -17.74
N LEU A 19 -3.06 -4.14 -17.37
CA LEU A 19 -2.90 -4.94 -16.14
C LEU A 19 -1.71 -5.91 -16.25
N ALA A 20 -1.45 -6.47 -17.43
CA ALA A 20 -0.28 -7.32 -17.68
C ALA A 20 1.04 -6.53 -17.66
N THR A 21 1.09 -5.30 -18.17
CA THR A 21 2.29 -4.46 -18.10
C THR A 21 2.54 -3.91 -16.69
N ALA A 22 1.48 -3.63 -15.92
CA ALA A 22 1.61 -3.30 -14.49
C ALA A 22 2.06 -4.52 -13.66
N GLY A 23 1.58 -5.73 -13.98
CA GLY A 23 2.01 -6.97 -13.35
C GLY A 23 3.49 -7.30 -13.56
N ALA A 24 4.06 -6.97 -14.72
CA ALA A 24 5.50 -7.11 -14.96
C ALA A 24 6.35 -6.10 -14.17
N ALA A 25 5.81 -4.90 -13.88
CA ALA A 25 6.48 -3.90 -13.06
C ALA A 25 6.40 -4.19 -11.54
N LEU A 26 5.29 -4.78 -11.05
CA LEU A 26 5.21 -5.32 -9.69
C LEU A 26 5.95 -6.67 -9.53
N GLY A 27 6.08 -7.43 -10.63
CA GLY A 27 6.95 -8.60 -10.70
C GLY A 27 8.44 -8.24 -10.79
N ALA A 28 8.80 -7.02 -11.17
CA ALA A 28 10.20 -6.57 -11.15
C ALA A 28 10.77 -6.40 -9.72
N GLY A 29 9.93 -6.49 -8.69
CA GLY A 29 10.37 -6.63 -7.29
C GLY A 29 10.63 -8.07 -6.85
N THR A 30 10.12 -9.08 -7.57
CA THR A 30 10.29 -10.51 -7.25
C THR A 30 11.06 -11.28 -8.32
N ALA A 31 11.27 -10.68 -9.49
CA ALA A 31 12.03 -11.23 -10.62
C ALA A 31 13.47 -10.72 -10.69
N THR A 32 13.98 -10.02 -9.67
CA THR A 32 15.45 -9.85 -9.50
C THR A 32 16.16 -11.17 -9.17
N ALA A 33 15.41 -12.27 -9.00
CA ALA A 33 15.96 -13.61 -8.82
C ALA A 33 16.13 -14.42 -10.13
N ALA A 34 15.63 -13.95 -11.29
CA ALA A 34 15.51 -14.84 -12.46
C ALA A 34 16.21 -14.40 -13.76
N ALA A 35 16.75 -13.18 -13.86
CA ALA A 35 17.53 -12.80 -15.04
C ALA A 35 18.59 -11.75 -14.68
N ASP A 36 19.85 -12.18 -14.61
CA ASP A 36 20.92 -11.63 -15.43
C ASP A 36 20.58 -10.24 -16.04
N ALA A 37 20.82 -9.13 -15.36
CA ALA A 37 22.13 -8.51 -15.18
C ALA A 37 22.95 -8.25 -16.47
N GLU A 38 22.37 -8.41 -17.67
CA GLU A 38 23.02 -7.97 -18.92
C GLU A 38 22.29 -6.74 -19.48
N SER A 39 22.39 -5.62 -18.76
CA SER A 39 22.72 -4.29 -19.31
C SER A 39 22.53 -3.18 -18.26
N VAL A 40 23.42 -3.20 -17.28
CA VAL A 40 24.08 -1.95 -16.83
C VAL A 40 25.52 -2.07 -17.30
N LEU A 41 25.74 -2.09 -18.63
CA LEU A 41 27.02 -2.30 -19.32
C LEU A 41 28.10 -1.19 -19.06
N GLY A 42 28.04 -0.49 -17.93
CA GLY A 42 28.96 0.59 -17.56
C GLY A 42 29.48 0.58 -16.12
N VAL A 43 28.96 -0.28 -15.23
CA VAL A 43 29.44 -0.43 -13.84
C VAL A 43 29.94 -1.86 -13.57
N VAL A 44 30.21 -2.62 -14.64
CA VAL A 44 30.83 -3.95 -14.58
C VAL A 44 32.35 -3.79 -14.44
N ASN A 45 32.81 -3.24 -13.31
CA ASN A 45 34.20 -3.44 -12.89
C ASN A 45 34.40 -3.35 -11.37
N THR A 46 33.47 -3.92 -10.59
CA THR A 46 33.71 -4.22 -9.18
C THR A 46 33.34 -5.67 -8.92
N ARG A 47 34.38 -6.51 -8.94
CA ARG A 47 34.53 -7.86 -8.36
C ARG A 47 33.25 -8.67 -8.10
N PRO A 48 33.10 -9.87 -8.68
CA PRO A 48 32.01 -10.77 -8.32
C PRO A 48 32.19 -11.19 -6.85
N THR A 49 31.41 -10.57 -5.96
CA THR A 49 31.27 -11.10 -4.60
C THR A 49 30.36 -12.31 -4.76
N SER A 50 30.90 -13.51 -4.56
CA SER A 50 30.09 -14.71 -4.44
C SER A 50 29.13 -14.48 -3.28
N LEU A 51 27.86 -14.19 -3.60
CA LEU A 51 26.81 -14.18 -2.60
C LEU A 51 26.66 -15.62 -2.17
N GLY A 52 27.27 -15.97 -1.03
CA GLY A 52 27.02 -17.23 -0.36
C GLY A 52 25.51 -17.44 -0.18
N ARG A 53 25.12 -18.67 0.17
CA ARG A 53 23.71 -19.08 0.34
C ARG A 53 22.88 -17.98 1.01
N ILE A 54 22.06 -17.29 0.20
CA ILE A 54 21.20 -16.20 0.67
C ILE A 54 20.09 -16.87 1.47
N ASP A 55 20.06 -16.59 2.76
CA ASP A 55 18.94 -16.98 3.59
C ASP A 55 17.78 -15.99 3.35
N PRO A 56 16.65 -16.42 2.78
CA PRO A 56 15.52 -15.52 2.51
C PRO A 56 14.98 -14.89 3.80
N GLN A 57 15.12 -15.53 4.97
CA GLN A 57 14.69 -14.96 6.24
C GLN A 57 15.56 -13.76 6.63
N SER A 58 16.87 -13.84 6.41
CA SER A 58 17.79 -12.71 6.64
C SER A 58 17.49 -11.49 5.75
N GLY A 59 17.09 -11.71 4.49
CA GLY A 59 16.67 -10.63 3.58
C GLY A 59 15.37 -9.95 4.00
N LEU A 60 14.40 -10.74 4.49
CA LEU A 60 13.14 -10.22 5.02
C LEU A 60 13.37 -9.41 6.33
N GLN A 61 14.23 -9.91 7.22
CA GLN A 61 14.60 -9.20 8.45
C GLN A 61 15.32 -7.88 8.16
N ALA A 62 16.25 -7.87 7.20
CA ALA A 62 16.93 -6.65 6.79
C ALA A 62 15.95 -5.61 6.21
N THR A 63 14.98 -6.07 5.42
CA THR A 63 13.97 -5.21 4.79
C THR A 63 12.99 -4.64 5.82
N THR A 64 12.40 -5.49 6.67
CA THR A 64 11.47 -5.07 7.72
C THR A 64 12.15 -4.20 8.78
N GLY A 65 13.41 -4.50 9.13
CA GLY A 65 14.23 -3.65 9.99
C GLY A 65 14.43 -2.26 9.40
N THR A 66 14.76 -2.16 8.11
CA THR A 66 14.93 -0.86 7.42
C THR A 66 13.61 -0.08 7.34
N LEU A 67 12.50 -0.76 7.03
CA LEU A 67 11.17 -0.14 7.01
C LEU A 67 10.77 0.41 8.38
N GLY A 68 11.14 -0.27 9.47
CA GLY A 68 10.92 0.21 10.83
C GLY A 68 11.58 1.56 11.12
N TYR A 69 12.81 1.79 10.64
CA TYR A 69 13.50 3.08 10.82
C TYR A 69 12.90 4.21 9.99
N VAL A 70 12.41 3.91 8.78
CA VAL A 70 11.82 4.91 7.87
C VAL A 70 10.39 5.26 8.29
N THR A 71 9.59 4.27 8.66
CA THR A 71 8.17 4.44 8.94
C THR A 71 7.88 4.66 10.42
N GLY A 72 8.76 4.22 11.33
CA GLY A 72 8.60 4.34 12.77
C GLY A 72 8.35 5.78 13.26
N PRO A 73 9.12 6.79 12.81
CA PRO A 73 8.89 8.18 13.21
C PRO A 73 7.51 8.69 12.80
N VAL A 74 7.01 8.27 11.64
CA VAL A 74 5.71 8.71 11.10
C VAL A 74 4.56 7.94 11.75
N ALA A 75 4.76 6.65 12.02
CA ALA A 75 3.76 5.77 12.63
C ALA A 75 3.28 6.27 14.00
N GLY A 76 4.15 6.93 14.77
CA GLY A 76 3.85 7.51 16.07
C GLY A 76 3.19 8.90 16.03
N LEU A 77 3.08 9.55 14.86
CA LEU A 77 2.48 10.87 14.75
C LEU A 77 0.96 10.80 14.89
N LYS A 78 0.38 11.80 15.56
CA LYS A 78 -1.07 12.01 15.51
C LYS A 78 -1.48 12.34 14.06
N PRO A 79 -2.47 11.64 13.49
CA PRO A 79 -2.98 11.99 12.16
C PRO A 79 -3.63 13.37 12.14
N ASN A 80 -4.26 13.75 13.26
CA ASN A 80 -4.86 15.06 13.48
C ASN A 80 -4.17 15.78 14.66
N PRO A 81 -3.22 16.69 14.41
CA PRO A 81 -2.55 17.44 15.47
C PRO A 81 -3.47 18.37 16.25
N LEU A 82 -4.62 18.76 15.65
CA LEU A 82 -5.60 19.66 16.25
C LEU A 82 -6.71 18.92 17.02
N ALA A 83 -6.60 17.59 17.14
CA ALA A 83 -7.57 16.77 17.86
C ALA A 83 -7.80 17.28 19.29
N GLY A 84 -9.06 17.53 19.63
CA GLY A 84 -9.47 18.02 20.95
C GLY A 84 -9.21 19.51 21.19
N THR A 85 -8.84 20.26 20.16
CA THR A 85 -8.82 21.73 20.20
C THR A 85 -10.15 22.30 19.71
N GLY A 86 -10.49 23.53 20.10
CA GLY A 86 -11.69 24.21 19.60
C GLY A 86 -11.64 24.60 18.11
N VAL A 87 -10.54 24.32 17.42
CA VAL A 87 -10.34 24.58 15.99
C VAL A 87 -10.05 23.29 15.21
N ASP A 88 -10.39 22.12 15.79
CA ASP A 88 -10.24 20.84 15.13
C ASP A 88 -11.10 20.81 13.85
N PRO A 89 -10.49 20.73 12.65
CA PRO A 89 -11.25 20.74 11.41
C PRO A 89 -12.17 19.52 11.31
N LEU A 90 -11.79 18.38 11.90
CA LEU A 90 -12.50 17.12 11.79
C LEU A 90 -13.65 16.99 12.79
N ASP A 91 -13.78 17.95 13.72
CA ASP A 91 -14.91 18.04 14.65
C ASP A 91 -16.08 18.87 14.08
N ASN A 92 -15.90 19.51 12.91
CA ASN A 92 -16.96 20.28 12.21
C ASN A 92 -17.93 19.40 11.43
N GLY A 93 -18.45 18.35 12.03
CA GLY A 93 -19.26 17.40 11.30
C GLY A 93 -20.75 17.73 11.28
N VAL A 94 -21.39 17.23 10.23
CA VAL A 94 -22.84 17.32 10.01
C VAL A 94 -23.53 16.02 10.37
N GLY A 95 -24.77 16.11 10.84
CA GLY A 95 -25.61 14.97 11.20
C GLY A 95 -26.90 14.96 10.40
N THR A 96 -27.35 13.77 10.01
CA THR A 96 -28.68 13.54 9.45
C THR A 96 -29.35 12.39 10.19
N GLN A 97 -30.67 12.47 10.30
CA GLN A 97 -31.48 11.38 10.83
C GLN A 97 -32.68 11.21 9.90
N LEU A 98 -32.91 9.98 9.47
CA LEU A 98 -34.07 9.62 8.65
C LEU A 98 -35.03 8.85 9.54
N ALA A 99 -36.21 9.41 9.81
CA ALA A 99 -37.23 8.81 10.68
C ALA A 99 -36.62 8.29 12.01
N ASP A 100 -36.91 7.04 12.37
CA ASP A 100 -36.53 6.36 13.59
C ASP A 100 -35.21 5.57 13.47
N PHE A 101 -34.47 5.74 12.37
CA PHE A 101 -33.12 5.21 12.27
C PHE A 101 -32.15 5.91 13.21
N LYS A 102 -31.06 5.22 13.53
CA LYS A 102 -29.95 5.80 14.30
C LYS A 102 -29.39 7.01 13.53
N PRO A 103 -29.23 8.17 14.17
CA PRO A 103 -28.60 9.34 13.55
C PRO A 103 -27.21 9.00 13.01
N MET A 104 -26.92 9.49 11.81
CA MET A 104 -25.63 9.35 11.15
C MET A 104 -24.93 10.69 11.14
N THR A 105 -23.68 10.71 11.58
CA THR A 105 -22.86 11.91 11.57
C THR A 105 -21.60 11.67 10.76
N SER A 106 -21.09 12.72 10.11
CA SER A 106 -19.80 12.63 9.42
C SER A 106 -18.65 12.29 10.39
N GLN A 107 -18.76 12.66 11.67
CA GLN A 107 -17.82 12.30 12.73
C GLN A 107 -17.74 10.79 12.97
N ALA A 108 -18.81 10.03 12.69
CA ALA A 108 -18.74 8.57 12.78
C ALA A 108 -17.76 7.96 11.76
N LEU A 109 -17.52 8.67 10.64
CA LEU A 109 -16.60 8.24 9.58
C LEU A 109 -15.20 8.82 9.77
N THR A 110 -15.08 10.06 10.24
CA THR A 110 -13.78 10.72 10.45
C THR A 110 -13.17 10.40 11.81
N GLY A 111 -13.98 9.95 12.79
CA GLY A 111 -13.59 9.68 14.16
C GLY A 111 -12.36 8.78 14.33
N PRO A 112 -12.27 7.64 13.61
CA PRO A 112 -11.10 6.78 13.68
C PRO A 112 -9.77 7.45 13.29
N VAL A 113 -9.82 8.50 12.47
CA VAL A 113 -8.64 9.28 12.06
C VAL A 113 -8.45 10.50 12.95
N ALA A 114 -9.53 11.19 13.29
CA ALA A 114 -9.49 12.43 14.05
C ALA A 114 -9.08 12.23 15.52
N GLN A 115 -9.41 11.09 16.14
CA GLN A 115 -9.16 10.82 17.57
C GLN A 115 -7.96 9.88 17.78
N ALA A 116 -7.37 9.36 16.71
CA ALA A 116 -6.23 8.46 16.80
C ALA A 116 -5.02 9.17 17.43
N GLN A 117 -4.40 8.50 18.40
CA GLN A 117 -3.18 9.00 19.05
C GLN A 117 -1.93 8.79 18.20
N SER A 118 -2.02 7.95 17.16
CA SER A 118 -0.93 7.64 16.24
C SER A 118 -1.48 7.12 14.90
N ILE A 119 -0.73 7.26 13.80
CA ILE A 119 -1.09 6.70 12.49
C ILE A 119 -1.23 5.17 12.57
N ALA A 120 -0.36 4.50 13.33
CA ALA A 120 -0.46 3.05 13.56
C ALA A 120 -1.71 2.64 14.38
N GLY A 121 -2.30 3.57 15.14
CA GLY A 121 -3.52 3.35 15.90
C GLY A 121 -4.80 3.41 15.07
N ILE A 122 -4.73 3.77 13.78
CA ILE A 122 -5.88 3.76 12.88
C ILE A 122 -6.25 2.30 12.57
N PRO A 123 -7.50 1.87 12.77
CA PRO A 123 -7.90 0.46 12.67
C PRO A 123 -7.46 -0.24 11.38
N VAL A 124 -7.60 0.42 10.23
CA VAL A 124 -7.22 -0.14 8.92
C VAL A 124 -5.71 -0.24 8.73
N VAL A 125 -4.95 0.74 9.24
CA VAL A 125 -3.49 0.76 9.14
C VAL A 125 -2.89 -0.34 10.00
N GLY A 126 -3.39 -0.52 11.22
CA GLY A 126 -2.97 -1.61 12.11
C GLY A 126 -3.23 -2.99 11.52
N GLN A 127 -4.38 -3.18 10.86
CA GLN A 127 -4.70 -4.43 10.16
C GLN A 127 -3.76 -4.70 8.99
N ALA A 128 -3.51 -3.70 8.14
CA ALA A 128 -2.58 -3.83 7.02
C ALA A 128 -1.16 -4.17 7.51
N ALA A 129 -0.67 -3.47 8.53
CA ALA A 129 0.64 -3.72 9.13
C ALA A 129 0.75 -5.13 9.74
N GLY A 130 -0.31 -5.62 10.40
CA GLY A 130 -0.36 -6.98 10.93
C GLY A 130 -0.29 -8.06 9.83
N LEU A 131 -0.94 -7.84 8.69
CA LEU A 131 -0.86 -8.76 7.54
C LEU A 131 0.55 -8.77 6.93
N LEU A 132 1.23 -7.62 6.87
CA LEU A 132 2.62 -7.50 6.42
C LEU A 132 3.62 -8.22 7.33
N SER A 133 3.34 -8.33 8.63
CA SER A 133 4.20 -9.04 9.59
C SER A 133 4.03 -10.57 9.61
N GLN A 134 2.98 -11.10 8.96
CA GLN A 134 2.64 -12.52 8.96
C GLN A 134 3.03 -13.23 7.64
N GLN A 135 3.67 -12.51 6.72
CA GLN A 135 4.21 -13.02 5.44
C GLN A 135 5.73 -13.18 5.55
#